data_AF-A0A950H8F5-F1
#
_entry.id   AF-A0A950H8F5-F1
#
_cell.length_a   1.000
_cell.length_b   1.000
_cell.length_c   1.000
_cell.angle_alpha   90.00
_cell.angle_beta   90.00
_cell.angle_gamma   90.00
#
_symmetry.space_group_name_H-M   'P 1'
#
loop_
_entity.id
_entity.type
_entity.pdbx_description
1 polymer ?
#
loop_
_entity_poly.entity_id
_entity_poly.type
_entity_poly.pdbx_seq_one_letter_code
_entity_poly.pdbx_strand_id
1 'polypeptide(L)'
;MSKIAGQQAPLGGEPVPLRTAFYNGTSGSGITKMMLPVGKLPLEYLPSLLKRLPKQGPRVVVSPRVGEDAAVIDAGDRYIVVATDPVTFAIDQIGRYAVHVNANDVAVLGARPLWFFVAILLPESRTTPQLAETIMADVGTTCEELGVTVCGGHTEITQGLDRPILVGQMLGEVTPTRLVQKTRITPGDLILLTRGVAIEGAAILAREKSEWLRGPVDAQVLARASRLLIEPASALSVRLSRLPISPMRCTACTILQKADWRQGSSSWSRLLVSGCMSFVAKFPFSPNVKRFATRWGWIPCS
;
A
#
# COMPACT_ATOMS: atom_id res chain seq x y z
N MET A 1 6.88 24.14 -0.79
CA MET A 1 8.30 23.87 -1.12
C MET A 1 8.34 23.20 -2.49
N SER A 2 8.50 23.97 -3.57
CA SER A 2 8.68 23.42 -4.92
C SER A 2 10.04 23.86 -5.45
N LYS A 3 10.78 22.94 -6.06
CA LYS A 3 11.70 23.28 -7.13
C LYS A 3 10.90 23.19 -8.42
N ILE A 4 10.24 24.29 -8.80
CA ILE A 4 9.85 24.49 -10.20
C ILE A 4 11.16 24.82 -10.93
N ALA A 5 11.79 23.82 -11.52
CA ALA A 5 12.82 24.07 -12.52
C ALA A 5 12.08 24.25 -13.85
N GLY A 6 11.74 25.50 -14.15
CA GLY A 6 11.34 25.90 -15.49
C GLY A 6 12.55 25.78 -16.41
N GLN A 7 12.50 24.86 -17.37
CA GLN A 7 13.23 24.97 -18.61
C GLN A 7 12.21 25.01 -19.74
N GLN A 8 11.94 26.23 -20.24
CA GLN A 8 11.35 26.41 -21.56
C GLN A 8 12.38 25.95 -22.59
N ALA A 9 12.07 24.89 -23.34
CA ALA A 9 12.79 24.54 -24.55
C ALA A 9 12.29 25.43 -25.71
N PRO A 10 13.14 25.79 -26.70
CA PRO A 10 12.74 26.66 -27.79
C PRO A 10 11.67 25.98 -28.67
N LEU A 11 10.60 26.71 -28.97
CA LEU A 11 9.61 26.34 -29.98
C LEU A 11 10.26 26.50 -31.36
N GLY A 12 10.54 25.39 -32.04
CA GLY A 12 11.09 25.42 -33.39
C GLY A 12 11.68 24.08 -33.83
N GLY A 13 10.82 23.09 -34.05
CA GLY A 13 11.18 21.81 -34.66
C GLY A 13 9.98 20.89 -34.68
N GLU A 14 9.65 20.34 -35.86
CA GLU A 14 8.65 19.28 -36.05
C GLU A 14 8.82 18.19 -34.98
N PRO A 15 7.74 17.67 -34.39
CA PRO A 15 7.84 16.66 -33.35
C PRO A 15 8.45 15.39 -33.93
N VAL A 16 9.73 15.14 -33.61
CA VAL A 16 10.37 13.85 -33.84
C VAL A 16 9.64 12.85 -32.96
N PRO A 17 8.95 11.84 -33.51
CA PRO A 17 8.25 10.88 -32.68
C PRO A 17 9.31 10.05 -31.96
N LEU A 18 9.38 10.17 -30.64
CA LEU A 18 10.10 9.25 -29.76
C LEU A 18 9.42 7.88 -29.82
N ARG A 19 9.54 7.21 -30.98
CA ARG A 19 9.18 5.81 -31.19
C ARG A 19 10.16 4.95 -30.38
N THR A 20 9.68 4.41 -29.27
CA THR A 20 9.82 2.99 -28.93
C THR A 20 11.23 2.37 -28.89
N ALA A 21 12.29 3.14 -28.64
CA ALA A 21 13.66 2.62 -28.68
C ALA A 21 14.08 1.80 -27.44
N PHE A 22 13.30 1.78 -26.35
CA PHE A 22 13.60 0.99 -25.15
C PHE A 22 12.81 -0.32 -25.00
N TYR A 23 11.80 -0.57 -25.85
CA TYR A 23 10.90 -1.72 -25.68
C TYR A 23 10.86 -2.74 -26.83
N ASN A 24 11.43 -2.44 -27.99
CA ASN A 24 11.52 -3.41 -29.08
C ASN A 24 12.88 -4.08 -29.08
N GLY A 25 12.97 -5.22 -28.38
CA GLY A 25 14.05 -6.17 -28.58
C GLY A 25 13.93 -6.82 -29.95
N THR A 26 14.61 -6.29 -30.96
CA THR A 26 15.08 -7.12 -32.07
C THR A 26 16.37 -7.80 -31.62
N SER A 27 16.24 -9.00 -31.07
CA SER A 27 17.34 -9.94 -30.99
C SER A 27 16.85 -11.27 -31.53
N GLY A 28 17.47 -11.72 -32.63
CA GLY A 28 17.42 -13.12 -33.03
C GLY A 28 17.90 -14.02 -31.88
N SER A 29 17.46 -15.28 -31.93
CA SER A 29 17.39 -16.28 -30.85
C SER A 29 16.08 -16.24 -30.06
N GLY A 30 15.30 -17.31 -30.21
CA GLY A 30 13.94 -17.46 -29.69
C GLY A 30 13.87 -17.62 -28.18
N ILE A 31 14.09 -16.52 -27.45
CA ILE A 31 13.63 -16.38 -26.07
C ILE A 31 12.37 -15.52 -26.13
N THR A 32 11.20 -16.15 -26.08
CA THR A 32 9.95 -15.44 -25.83
C THR A 32 10.10 -14.66 -24.52
N LYS A 33 10.17 -13.34 -24.61
CA LYS A 33 10.22 -12.44 -23.45
C LYS A 33 8.91 -12.63 -22.66
N MET A 34 8.95 -13.43 -21.59
CA MET A 34 7.79 -13.62 -20.72
C MET A 34 7.40 -12.27 -20.11
N MET A 35 6.21 -11.80 -20.44
CA MET A 35 5.61 -10.62 -19.83
C MET A 35 4.93 -11.01 -18.53
N LEU A 36 5.18 -10.23 -17.46
CA LEU A 36 4.54 -10.44 -16.17
C LEU A 36 3.14 -9.80 -16.16
N PRO A 37 2.18 -10.36 -15.38
CA PRO A 37 0.83 -9.83 -15.29
C PRO A 37 0.80 -8.47 -14.56
N VAL A 38 -0.27 -7.70 -14.79
CA VAL A 38 -0.52 -6.44 -14.09
C VAL A 38 -0.76 -6.69 -12.60
N GLY A 39 -0.11 -5.91 -11.73
CA GLY A 39 -0.27 -5.97 -10.27
C GLY A 39 1.05 -5.88 -9.52
N LYS A 40 1.09 -6.38 -8.28
CA LYS A 40 2.35 -6.57 -7.55
C LYS A 40 3.20 -7.60 -8.27
N LEU A 41 4.52 -7.38 -8.28
CA LEU A 41 5.49 -8.36 -8.79
C LEU A 41 5.30 -9.70 -8.06
N PRO A 42 5.25 -10.85 -8.76
CA PRO A 42 5.13 -12.14 -8.09
C PRO A 42 6.26 -12.37 -7.09
N LEU A 43 5.91 -12.87 -5.91
CA LEU A 43 6.81 -12.93 -4.76
C LEU A 43 8.04 -13.82 -5.01
N GLU A 44 7.96 -14.81 -5.91
CA GLU A 44 9.09 -15.66 -6.25
C GLU A 44 10.28 -14.89 -6.86
N TYR A 45 10.04 -13.73 -7.48
CA TYR A 45 11.09 -12.91 -8.08
C TYR A 45 11.80 -12.02 -7.05
N LEU A 46 11.10 -11.56 -6.01
CA LEU A 46 11.63 -10.60 -5.04
C LEU A 46 12.95 -11.03 -4.37
N PRO A 47 13.13 -12.29 -3.89
CA PRO A 47 14.39 -12.71 -3.29
C PRO A 47 15.61 -12.52 -4.20
N SER A 48 15.45 -12.76 -5.51
CA SER A 48 16.54 -12.60 -6.47
C SER A 48 16.92 -11.14 -6.72
N LEU A 49 15.93 -10.24 -6.68
CA LEU A 49 16.14 -8.80 -6.82
C LEU A 49 16.79 -8.21 -5.56
N LEU A 50 16.30 -8.60 -4.38
CA LEU A 50 16.84 -8.11 -3.10
C LEU A 50 18.29 -8.54 -2.87
N LYS A 51 18.72 -9.70 -3.40
CA LYS A 51 20.12 -10.15 -3.35
C LYS A 51 21.09 -9.25 -4.13
N ARG A 52 20.61 -8.42 -5.05
CA ARG A 52 21.44 -7.48 -5.83
C ARG A 52 21.74 -6.18 -5.08
N LEU A 53 21.04 -5.94 -3.97
CA LEU A 53 21.28 -4.74 -3.15
C LEU A 53 22.63 -4.86 -2.42
N PRO A 54 23.34 -3.75 -2.22
CA PRO A 54 24.59 -3.75 -1.46
C PRO A 54 24.35 -4.16 0.00
N LYS A 55 25.45 -4.45 0.71
CA LYS A 55 25.40 -4.67 2.17
C LYS A 55 24.79 -3.45 2.86
N GLN A 56 23.98 -3.73 3.86
CA GLN A 56 23.21 -2.72 4.57
C GLN A 56 24.10 -1.88 5.48
N GLY A 57 23.73 -0.61 5.63
CA GLY A 57 24.41 0.28 6.57
C GLY A 57 24.18 -0.13 8.02
N PRO A 58 25.09 0.22 8.95
CA PRO A 58 25.05 -0.23 10.33
C PRO A 58 23.83 0.27 11.12
N ARG A 59 23.16 1.31 10.63
CA ARG A 59 21.97 1.92 11.27
C ARG A 59 20.64 1.35 10.76
N VAL A 60 20.65 0.37 9.86
CA VAL A 60 19.41 -0.25 9.36
C VAL A 60 19.04 -1.41 10.27
N VAL A 61 18.00 -1.24 11.08
CA VAL A 61 17.50 -2.22 12.05
C VAL A 61 16.58 -3.25 11.38
N VAL A 62 15.69 -2.78 10.50
CA VAL A 62 14.83 -3.63 9.65
C VAL A 62 15.08 -3.26 8.21
N SER A 63 15.41 -4.28 7.43
CA SER A 63 15.88 -4.14 6.06
C SER A 63 14.89 -4.66 5.03
N PRO A 64 15.01 -4.27 3.74
CA PRO A 64 14.16 -4.79 2.67
C PRO A 64 14.19 -6.33 2.61
N ARG A 65 13.05 -6.95 2.91
CA ARG A 65 12.83 -8.40 2.88
C ARG A 65 11.40 -8.68 2.44
N VAL A 66 11.17 -9.87 1.90
CA VAL A 66 9.81 -10.33 1.57
C VAL A 66 9.01 -10.42 2.87
N GLY A 67 7.86 -9.72 2.90
CA GLY A 67 6.93 -9.74 4.03
C GLY A 67 7.13 -8.63 5.07
N GLU A 68 8.10 -7.73 4.90
CA GLU A 68 8.24 -6.53 5.74
C GLU A 68 7.43 -5.37 5.16
N ASP A 69 6.74 -4.60 6.00
CA ASP A 69 5.90 -3.46 5.59
C ASP A 69 6.69 -2.15 5.53
N ALA A 70 7.76 -2.01 6.33
CA ALA A 70 8.54 -0.79 6.42
C ALA A 70 10.01 -1.07 6.75
N ALA A 71 10.88 -0.13 6.38
CA ALA A 71 12.26 -0.11 6.86
C ALA A 71 12.34 0.57 8.23
N VAL A 72 13.31 0.17 9.05
CA VAL A 72 13.57 0.79 10.36
C VAL A 72 15.02 1.24 10.41
N ILE A 73 15.23 2.53 10.71
CA ILE A 73 16.53 3.19 10.77
C ILE A 73 16.77 3.67 12.20
N ASP A 74 17.90 3.32 12.76
CA ASP A 74 18.36 3.79 14.07
C ASP A 74 18.71 5.28 14.01
N ALA A 75 18.00 6.11 14.78
CA ALA A 75 18.24 7.54 14.96
C ALA A 75 18.69 7.92 16.38
N GLY A 76 19.27 6.99 17.13
CA GLY A 76 19.69 7.16 18.52
C GLY A 76 18.57 6.74 19.47
N ASP A 77 18.05 7.70 20.24
CA ASP A 77 17.01 7.44 21.25
C ASP A 77 15.68 6.93 20.65
N ARG A 78 15.50 7.11 19.33
CA ARG A 78 14.33 6.72 18.57
C ARG A 78 14.76 5.99 17.31
N TYR A 79 13.88 5.13 16.82
CA TYR A 79 13.96 4.58 15.48
C TYR A 79 13.00 5.32 14.56
N ILE A 80 13.45 5.57 13.33
CA ILE A 80 12.63 6.09 12.24
C ILE A 80 12.12 4.92 11.41
N VAL A 81 10.80 4.83 11.26
CA VAL A 81 10.13 3.82 10.44
C VAL A 81 9.68 4.47 9.15
N VAL A 82 10.02 3.85 8.01
CA VAL A 82 9.79 4.42 6.68
C VAL A 82 9.03 3.42 5.81
N ALA A 83 7.86 3.81 5.33
CA ALA A 83 7.05 3.06 4.37
C ALA A 83 6.90 3.84 3.07
N THR A 84 6.71 3.16 1.94
CA THR A 84 6.52 3.80 0.63
C THR A 84 5.64 2.92 -0.24
N ASP A 85 4.45 3.43 -0.58
CA ASP A 85 3.48 2.72 -1.40
C ASP A 85 2.84 3.60 -2.47
N PRO A 86 2.68 3.05 -3.69
CA PRO A 86 1.94 3.69 -4.75
C PRO A 86 0.44 3.36 -4.67
N VAL A 87 -0.40 4.35 -4.97
CA VAL A 87 -1.84 4.18 -5.26
C VAL A 87 -2.06 4.40 -6.74
N THR A 88 -2.45 3.32 -7.44
CA THR A 88 -2.50 3.26 -8.92
C THR A 88 -3.86 2.84 -9.49
N PHE A 89 -4.85 2.55 -8.63
CA PHE A 89 -6.12 1.93 -9.06
C PHE A 89 -7.38 2.65 -8.57
N ALA A 90 -7.29 3.45 -7.51
CA ALA A 90 -8.42 4.23 -7.00
C ALA A 90 -8.26 5.66 -7.50
N ILE A 91 -9.26 6.17 -8.22
CA ILE A 91 -9.25 7.55 -8.72
C ILE A 91 -9.99 8.43 -7.73
N ASP A 92 -11.11 7.94 -7.20
CA ASP A 92 -11.88 8.63 -6.17
C ASP A 92 -11.11 8.60 -4.84
N GLN A 93 -10.94 9.76 -4.20
CA GLN A 93 -10.20 9.91 -2.93
C GLN A 93 -8.77 9.36 -2.92
N ILE A 94 -8.07 9.40 -4.06
CA ILE A 94 -6.71 8.86 -4.21
C ILE A 94 -5.72 9.45 -3.17
N GLY A 95 -5.89 10.72 -2.79
CA GLY A 95 -5.09 11.38 -1.76
C GLY A 95 -5.26 10.74 -0.38
N ARG A 96 -6.52 10.50 0.02
CA ARG A 96 -6.86 9.81 1.28
C ARG A 96 -6.25 8.41 1.32
N TYR A 97 -6.33 7.67 0.22
CA TYR A 97 -5.73 6.33 0.14
C TYR A 97 -4.22 6.36 0.29
N ALA A 98 -3.54 7.29 -0.38
CA ALA A 98 -2.09 7.39 -0.33
C ALA A 98 -1.60 7.61 1.11
N VAL A 99 -2.29 8.47 1.87
CA VAL A 99 -1.97 8.74 3.27
C VAL A 99 -2.24 7.51 4.14
N HIS A 100 -3.43 6.91 4.07
CA HIS A 100 -3.79 5.79 4.96
C HIS A 100 -2.95 4.53 4.73
N VAL A 101 -2.70 4.16 3.46
CA VAL A 101 -1.89 2.97 3.13
C VAL A 101 -0.51 3.10 3.77
N ASN A 102 0.18 4.22 3.53
CA ASN A 102 1.52 4.44 4.08
C ASN A 102 1.51 4.64 5.62
N ALA A 103 0.48 5.28 6.17
CA ALA A 103 0.33 5.44 7.63
C ALA A 103 0.17 4.10 8.34
N ASN A 104 -0.56 3.17 7.72
CA ASN A 104 -0.78 1.84 8.26
C ASN A 104 0.52 1.05 8.34
N ASP A 105 1.32 1.03 7.26
CA ASP A 105 2.60 0.31 7.21
C ASP A 105 3.60 0.81 8.26
N VAL A 106 3.59 2.10 8.57
CA VAL A 106 4.35 2.65 9.70
C VAL A 106 3.76 2.20 11.05
N ALA A 107 2.43 2.27 11.20
CA ALA A 107 1.76 2.01 12.46
C ALA A 107 1.84 0.54 12.92
N VAL A 108 1.92 -0.44 12.00
CA VAL A 108 2.04 -1.86 12.36
C VAL A 108 3.38 -2.24 12.97
N LEU A 109 4.42 -1.40 12.80
CA LEU A 109 5.68 -1.54 13.54
C LEU A 109 5.63 -0.88 14.93
N GLY A 110 4.46 -0.37 15.35
CA GLY A 110 4.27 0.35 16.61
C GLY A 110 4.74 1.81 16.56
N ALA A 111 5.12 2.30 15.39
CA ALA A 111 5.54 3.69 15.21
C ALA A 111 4.35 4.64 15.07
N ARG A 112 4.54 5.87 15.56
CA ARG A 112 3.59 6.96 15.34
C ARG A 112 3.92 7.59 13.98
N PRO A 113 3.01 7.57 12.99
CA PRO A 113 3.19 8.35 11.75
C PRO A 113 3.27 9.84 12.08
N LEU A 114 4.20 10.54 11.43
CA LEU A 114 4.49 11.95 11.72
C LEU A 114 4.66 12.78 10.46
N TRP A 115 5.33 12.24 9.45
CA TRP A 115 5.74 13.01 8.27
C TRP A 115 5.37 12.26 6.99
N PHE A 116 4.74 12.96 6.06
CA PHE A 116 4.31 12.41 4.79
C PHE A 116 4.95 13.16 3.63
N PHE A 117 5.42 12.42 2.64
CA PHE A 117 5.89 12.91 1.35
C PHE A 117 5.04 12.28 0.25
N VAL A 118 4.73 13.03 -0.79
CA VAL A 118 3.93 12.50 -1.90
C VAL A 118 4.43 12.97 -3.26
N ALA A 119 4.66 12.02 -4.16
CA ALA A 119 4.81 12.31 -5.58
C ALA A 119 3.46 12.11 -6.28
N ILE A 120 2.97 13.15 -6.95
CA ILE A 120 1.69 13.17 -7.66
C ILE A 120 1.99 13.20 -9.16
N LEU A 121 1.72 12.09 -9.84
CA LEU A 121 1.87 11.95 -11.28
C LEU A 121 0.49 12.03 -11.93
N LEU A 122 0.28 13.03 -12.77
CA LEU A 122 -1.02 13.38 -13.33
C LEU A 122 -1.03 13.19 -14.85
N PRO A 123 -2.12 12.67 -15.46
CA PRO A 123 -2.18 12.37 -16.88
C PRO A 123 -2.21 13.63 -17.76
N GLU A 124 -1.36 13.69 -18.80
CA GLU A 124 -1.24 14.87 -19.69
C GLU A 124 -2.54 15.33 -20.35
N SER A 125 -3.41 14.39 -20.75
CA SER A 125 -4.63 14.70 -21.50
C SER A 125 -5.89 14.83 -20.65
N ARG A 126 -5.80 14.68 -19.31
CA ARG A 126 -6.98 14.63 -18.42
C ARG A 126 -6.84 15.46 -17.15
N THR A 127 -5.70 16.11 -16.96
CA THR A 127 -5.45 16.89 -15.75
C THR A 127 -6.05 18.29 -15.85
N THR A 128 -6.83 18.65 -14.84
CA THR A 128 -7.34 20.01 -14.64
C THR A 128 -6.80 20.58 -13.32
N PRO A 129 -6.78 21.91 -13.14
CA PRO A 129 -6.46 22.52 -11.85
C PRO A 129 -7.35 21.99 -10.72
N GLN A 130 -8.64 21.81 -10.99
CA GLN A 130 -9.61 21.30 -10.01
C GLN A 130 -9.28 19.87 -9.58
N LEU A 131 -8.81 19.02 -10.49
CA LEU A 131 -8.36 17.66 -10.15
C LEU A 131 -7.16 17.71 -9.19
N ALA A 132 -6.16 18.54 -9.50
CA ALA A 132 -4.98 18.69 -8.66
C ALA A 132 -5.32 19.26 -7.27
N GLU A 133 -6.18 20.27 -7.20
CA GLU A 133 -6.69 20.85 -5.96
C GLU A 133 -7.45 19.81 -5.13
N THR A 134 -8.34 19.04 -5.75
CA THR A 134 -9.11 17.98 -5.07
C THR A 134 -8.18 16.93 -4.45
N ILE A 135 -7.20 16.44 -5.22
CA ILE A 135 -6.23 15.46 -4.74
C ILE A 135 -5.43 16.02 -3.56
N MET A 136 -4.96 17.26 -3.65
CA MET A 136 -4.16 17.86 -2.58
C MET A 136 -5.00 18.16 -1.34
N ALA A 137 -6.25 18.58 -1.50
CA ALA A 137 -7.19 18.77 -0.40
C ALA A 137 -7.47 17.45 0.33
N ASP A 138 -7.63 16.34 -0.39
CA ASP A 138 -7.78 15.00 0.20
C ASP A 138 -6.55 14.62 1.04
N VAL A 139 -5.34 14.85 0.51
CA VAL A 139 -4.08 14.62 1.25
C VAL A 139 -4.04 15.48 2.51
N GLY A 140 -4.28 16.79 2.39
CA GLY A 140 -4.23 17.73 3.50
C GLY A 140 -5.20 17.36 4.62
N THR A 141 -6.47 17.15 4.28
CA THR A 141 -7.53 16.78 5.23
C THR A 141 -7.20 15.46 5.94
N THR A 142 -6.74 14.46 5.19
CA THR A 142 -6.42 13.13 5.76
C THR A 142 -5.18 13.21 6.66
N CYS A 143 -4.16 13.97 6.28
CA CYS A 143 -2.99 14.22 7.13
C CYS A 143 -3.37 14.94 8.43
N GLU A 144 -4.25 15.94 8.36
CA GLU A 144 -4.77 16.65 9.54
C GLU A 144 -5.54 15.71 10.48
N GLU A 145 -6.46 14.89 9.94
CA GLU A 145 -7.19 13.86 10.70
C GLU A 145 -6.25 12.91 11.45
N LEU A 146 -5.12 12.58 10.82
CA LEU A 146 -4.11 11.69 11.38
C LEU A 146 -3.00 12.44 12.14
N GLY A 147 -3.05 13.76 12.31
CA GLY A 147 -1.98 14.54 12.96
C GLY A 147 -0.59 14.31 12.34
N VAL A 148 -0.55 14.15 11.02
CA VAL A 148 0.65 13.97 10.19
C VAL A 148 0.93 15.26 9.44
N THR A 149 2.20 15.63 9.32
CA THR A 149 2.63 16.81 8.55
C THR A 149 3.06 16.40 7.15
N VAL A 150 2.54 17.08 6.12
CA VAL A 150 3.07 16.93 4.75
C VAL A 150 4.38 17.73 4.65
N CYS A 151 5.50 17.03 4.48
CA CYS A 151 6.84 17.61 4.54
C CYS A 151 7.45 17.94 3.18
N GLY A 152 6.91 17.37 2.10
CA GLY A 152 7.43 17.60 0.75
C GLY A 152 6.83 16.66 -0.27
N GLY A 153 7.35 16.72 -1.49
CA GLY A 153 6.81 15.93 -2.58
C GLY A 153 7.27 16.38 -3.96
N HIS A 154 6.63 15.82 -4.97
CA HIS A 154 6.78 16.17 -6.38
C HIS A 154 5.40 16.21 -7.04
N THR A 155 5.21 17.07 -8.03
CA THR A 155 3.94 17.13 -8.78
C THR A 155 4.28 17.33 -10.24
N GLU A 156 3.77 16.44 -11.08
CA GLU A 156 4.16 16.37 -12.50
C GLU A 156 2.98 15.99 -13.38
N ILE A 157 2.93 16.60 -14.56
CA ILE A 157 2.12 16.13 -15.67
C ILE A 157 2.94 15.10 -16.45
N THR A 158 2.52 13.84 -16.43
CA THR A 158 3.27 12.70 -16.95
C THR A 158 2.67 12.19 -18.27
N GLN A 159 3.53 12.03 -19.27
CA GLN A 159 3.17 11.51 -20.60
C GLN A 159 2.75 10.03 -20.53
N GLY A 160 1.74 9.66 -21.32
CA GLY A 160 1.32 8.25 -21.48
C GLY A 160 0.57 7.66 -20.28
N LEU A 161 0.17 8.49 -19.32
CA LEU A 161 -0.59 8.09 -18.15
C LEU A 161 -2.10 8.28 -18.41
N ASP A 162 -2.93 7.29 -18.04
CA ASP A 162 -4.39 7.32 -18.27
C ASP A 162 -5.19 7.82 -17.06
N ARG A 163 -4.57 7.85 -15.87
CA ARG A 163 -5.16 8.22 -14.59
C ARG A 163 -4.11 8.71 -13.59
N PRO A 164 -4.45 9.48 -12.55
CA PRO A 164 -3.50 9.87 -11.51
C PRO A 164 -2.82 8.68 -10.81
N ILE A 165 -1.54 8.84 -10.49
CA ILE A 165 -0.78 7.94 -9.61
C ILE A 165 -0.18 8.78 -8.48
N LEU A 166 -0.40 8.35 -7.23
CA LEU A 166 0.25 8.93 -6.08
C LEU A 166 1.26 7.93 -5.51
N VAL A 167 2.49 8.34 -5.30
CA VAL A 167 3.48 7.58 -4.54
C VAL A 167 3.67 8.27 -3.21
N GLY A 168 3.09 7.70 -2.16
CA GLY A 168 3.26 8.18 -0.81
C GLY A 168 4.52 7.61 -0.18
N GLN A 169 5.12 8.38 0.73
CA GLN A 169 6.14 7.92 1.64
C GLN A 169 5.84 8.46 3.03
N MET A 170 5.67 7.57 3.99
CA MET A 170 5.38 7.93 5.38
C MET A 170 6.57 7.61 6.26
N LEU A 171 6.90 8.57 7.12
CA LEU A 171 7.86 8.41 8.19
C LEU A 171 7.14 8.54 9.53
N GLY A 172 7.54 7.70 10.46
CA GLY A 172 7.15 7.77 11.85
C GLY A 172 8.30 7.44 12.78
N GLU A 173 8.05 7.56 14.07
CA GLU A 173 9.06 7.25 15.08
C GLU A 173 8.52 6.27 16.13
N VAL A 174 9.44 5.48 16.70
CA VAL A 174 9.16 4.53 17.78
C VAL A 174 10.38 4.43 18.69
N THR A 175 10.18 4.15 19.98
CA THR A 175 11.30 3.79 20.85
C THR A 175 11.75 2.35 20.54
N PRO A 176 13.05 2.00 20.72
CA PRO A 176 13.52 0.64 20.49
C PRO A 176 12.73 -0.44 21.26
N THR A 177 12.26 -0.10 22.46
CA THR A 177 11.47 -0.98 23.35
C THR A 177 10.03 -1.20 22.88
N ARG A 178 9.50 -0.35 22.00
CA ARG A 178 8.13 -0.42 21.47
C ARG A 178 8.06 -0.90 20.03
N LEU A 179 9.20 -1.10 19.37
CA LEU A 179 9.23 -1.62 18.01
C LEU A 179 8.60 -3.02 17.97
N VAL A 180 7.56 -3.17 17.15
CA VAL A 180 6.92 -4.44 16.84
C VAL A 180 7.58 -5.03 15.61
N GLN A 181 7.97 -6.31 15.68
CA GLN A 181 8.66 -7.00 14.58
C GLN A 181 8.05 -8.38 14.38
N LYS A 182 7.73 -8.72 13.13
CA LYS A 182 7.12 -10.00 12.77
C LYS A 182 7.96 -11.21 13.19
N THR A 183 9.29 -11.04 13.28
CA THR A 183 10.24 -12.08 13.69
C THR A 183 10.16 -12.48 15.17
N ARG A 184 9.36 -11.79 16.00
CA ARG A 184 9.26 -12.07 17.45
C ARG A 184 8.14 -13.04 17.83
N ILE A 185 7.30 -13.42 16.87
CA ILE A 185 6.17 -14.34 17.07
C ILE A 185 6.64 -15.74 17.49
N THR A 186 5.91 -16.38 18.41
CA THR A 186 6.24 -17.69 18.96
C THR A 186 5.00 -18.59 19.09
N PRO A 187 5.16 -19.93 19.11
CA PRO A 187 4.07 -20.84 19.44
C PRO A 187 3.43 -20.49 20.78
N GLY A 188 2.10 -20.40 20.80
CA GLY A 188 1.32 -19.97 21.96
C GLY A 188 0.81 -18.52 21.87
N ASP A 189 1.34 -17.71 20.96
CA ASP A 189 0.79 -16.38 20.67
C ASP A 189 -0.63 -16.48 20.08
N LEU A 190 -1.51 -15.55 20.48
CA LEU A 190 -2.85 -15.41 19.93
C LEU A 190 -2.83 -14.52 18.68
N ILE A 191 -3.49 -14.97 17.61
CA ILE A 191 -3.70 -14.17 16.40
C ILE A 191 -5.01 -13.40 16.56
N LEU A 192 -4.90 -12.07 16.67
CA LEU A 192 -6.05 -11.17 16.74
C LEU A 192 -6.26 -10.47 15.41
N LEU A 193 -7.45 -10.68 14.83
CA LEU A 193 -7.89 -9.95 13.66
C LEU A 193 -8.83 -8.82 14.10
N THR A 194 -8.39 -7.58 13.93
CA THR A 194 -9.12 -6.39 14.40
C THR A 194 -10.29 -6.00 13.48
N ARG A 195 -10.30 -6.49 12.23
CA ARG A 195 -11.28 -6.14 11.18
C ARG A 195 -11.56 -7.29 10.23
N GLY A 196 -12.67 -7.23 9.50
CA GLY A 196 -12.97 -8.20 8.44
C GLY A 196 -11.88 -8.26 7.35
N VAL A 197 -11.78 -9.40 6.69
CA VAL A 197 -10.84 -9.60 5.56
C VAL A 197 -11.42 -8.99 4.29
N ALA A 198 -10.55 -8.54 3.38
CA ALA A 198 -10.89 -7.97 2.06
C ALA A 198 -11.74 -6.69 2.10
N ILE A 199 -11.68 -5.93 3.19
CA ILE A 199 -12.41 -4.66 3.33
C ILE A 199 -12.02 -3.65 2.26
N GLU A 200 -10.72 -3.41 2.09
CA GLU A 200 -10.22 -2.44 1.10
C GLU A 200 -10.60 -2.83 -0.33
N GLY A 201 -10.40 -4.10 -0.69
CA GLY A 201 -10.78 -4.61 -2.00
C GLY A 201 -12.27 -4.50 -2.27
N ALA A 202 -13.11 -4.85 -1.30
CA ALA A 202 -14.57 -4.73 -1.42
C ALA A 202 -15.02 -3.27 -1.60
N ALA A 203 -14.42 -2.35 -0.86
CA ALA A 203 -14.76 -0.94 -0.92
C ALA A 203 -14.29 -0.27 -2.21
N ILE A 204 -13.07 -0.57 -2.69
CA ILE A 204 -12.59 -0.11 -4.00
C ILE A 204 -13.50 -0.63 -5.11
N LEU A 205 -13.83 -1.92 -5.11
CA LEU A 205 -14.74 -2.50 -6.11
C LEU A 205 -16.12 -1.84 -6.07
N ALA A 206 -16.68 -1.62 -4.88
CA ALA A 206 -17.97 -0.97 -4.71
C ALA A 206 -18.00 0.48 -5.20
N ARG A 207 -16.85 1.19 -5.22
CA ARG A 207 -16.75 2.57 -5.71
C ARG A 207 -16.43 2.63 -7.20
N GLU A 208 -15.36 1.95 -7.60
CA GLU A 208 -14.77 2.04 -8.96
C GLU A 208 -15.48 1.13 -9.97
N LYS A 209 -16.23 0.13 -9.52
CA LYS A 209 -16.94 -0.85 -10.36
C LYS A 209 -18.41 -0.98 -9.97
N SER A 210 -18.98 0.05 -9.35
CA SER A 210 -20.39 0.08 -8.88
C SER A 210 -21.39 -0.29 -9.98
N GLU A 211 -21.18 0.20 -11.21
CA GLU A 211 -22.04 -0.09 -12.36
C GLU A 211 -22.01 -1.57 -12.75
N TRP A 212 -20.82 -2.18 -12.79
CA TRP A 212 -20.65 -3.61 -13.07
C TRP A 212 -21.25 -4.50 -11.97
N LEU A 213 -21.29 -4.00 -10.73
CA LEU A 213 -21.86 -4.71 -9.59
C LEU A 213 -23.38 -4.53 -9.44
N ARG A 214 -23.98 -3.59 -10.16
CA ARG A 214 -25.41 -3.26 -10.07
C ARG A 214 -26.25 -4.43 -10.59
N GLY A 215 -27.14 -4.95 -9.73
CA GLY A 215 -27.98 -6.12 -10.03
C GLY A 215 -27.49 -7.38 -9.30
N PRO A 216 -26.27 -7.89 -9.60
CA PRO A 216 -25.69 -9.02 -8.88
C PRO A 216 -25.46 -8.77 -7.38
N VAL A 217 -25.25 -7.52 -6.97
CA VAL A 217 -25.08 -7.13 -5.56
C VAL A 217 -26.16 -6.12 -5.18
N ASP A 218 -26.76 -6.33 -4.01
CA ASP A 218 -27.78 -5.45 -3.45
C ASP A 218 -27.24 -4.01 -3.24
N ALA A 219 -28.08 -3.02 -3.54
CA ALA A 219 -27.70 -1.61 -3.48
C ALA A 219 -27.29 -1.16 -2.07
N GLN A 220 -27.92 -1.68 -1.01
CA GLN A 220 -27.52 -1.38 0.37
C GLN A 220 -26.17 -2.01 0.70
N VAL A 221 -25.89 -3.20 0.19
CA VAL A 221 -24.58 -3.85 0.35
C VAL A 221 -23.48 -3.05 -0.34
N LEU A 222 -23.71 -2.58 -1.57
CA LEU A 222 -22.77 -1.70 -2.27
C LEU A 222 -22.55 -0.37 -1.53
N ALA A 223 -23.62 0.24 -1.04
CA ALA A 223 -23.54 1.49 -0.27
C ALA A 223 -22.85 1.31 1.10
N ARG A 224 -22.93 0.13 1.72
CA ARG A 224 -22.15 -0.18 2.93
C ARG A 224 -20.69 -0.43 2.58
N ALA A 225 -20.43 -1.23 1.55
CA ALA A 225 -19.08 -1.56 1.10
C ALA A 225 -18.29 -0.31 0.72
N SER A 226 -18.89 0.64 -0.02
CA SER A 226 -18.22 1.88 -0.44
C SER A 226 -17.77 2.78 0.73
N ARG A 227 -18.37 2.61 1.91
CA ARG A 227 -18.07 3.38 3.13
C ARG A 227 -17.04 2.73 4.05
N LEU A 228 -16.69 1.46 3.84
CA LEU A 228 -15.77 0.75 4.74
C LEU A 228 -14.36 1.37 4.81
N LEU A 229 -13.98 2.19 3.81
CA LEU A 229 -12.71 2.91 3.76
C LEU A 229 -12.76 4.32 4.38
N ILE A 230 -13.96 4.88 4.56
CA ILE A 230 -14.17 6.22 5.13
C ILE A 230 -14.42 6.14 6.64
N GLU A 231 -14.94 5.03 7.16
CA GLU A 231 -15.16 4.88 8.60
C GLU A 231 -13.86 5.02 9.41
N PRO A 232 -13.89 5.60 10.63
CA PRO A 232 -12.71 5.84 11.49
C PRO A 232 -11.91 4.58 11.86
N ALA A 233 -12.39 3.43 11.41
CA ALA A 233 -11.78 2.12 11.36
C ALA A 233 -10.42 2.03 10.65
N SER A 234 -10.24 2.77 9.54
CA SER A 234 -8.99 2.74 8.75
C SER A 234 -7.80 3.37 9.48
N ALA A 235 -8.07 4.17 10.52
CA ALA A 235 -7.07 4.74 11.41
C ALA A 235 -6.82 3.89 12.67
N LEU A 236 -7.38 2.67 12.78
CA LEU A 236 -7.26 1.87 14.00
C LEU A 236 -5.80 1.52 14.34
N SER A 237 -5.01 1.10 13.35
CA SER A 237 -3.57 0.88 13.47
C SER A 237 -2.86 2.13 14.01
N VAL A 238 -3.15 3.30 13.41
CA VAL A 238 -2.60 4.61 13.80
C VAL A 238 -3.05 5.04 15.21
N ARG A 239 -4.29 4.72 15.60
CA ARG A 239 -4.80 4.97 16.96
C ARG A 239 -4.14 4.04 17.97
N LEU A 240 -3.98 2.75 17.63
CA LEU A 240 -3.30 1.77 18.47
C LEU A 240 -1.83 2.14 18.71
N SER A 241 -1.12 2.68 17.71
CA SER A 241 0.26 3.15 17.91
C SER A 241 0.38 4.36 18.85
N ARG A 242 -0.72 5.06 19.14
CA ARG A 242 -0.78 6.17 20.10
C ARG A 242 -1.14 5.74 21.53
N LEU A 243 -1.68 4.55 21.72
CA LEU A 243 -2.11 4.11 23.04
C LEU A 243 -0.91 3.63 23.88
N PRO A 244 -0.87 3.93 25.19
CA PRO A 244 0.03 3.24 26.12
C PRO A 244 -0.32 1.75 26.12
N ILE A 245 0.71 0.90 26.00
CA ILE A 245 0.53 -0.55 25.84
C ILE A 245 -0.26 -1.11 27.03
N SER A 246 -1.42 -1.70 26.74
CA SER A 246 -2.20 -2.59 27.61
C SER A 246 -1.32 -3.76 28.09
N PRO A 247 -1.59 -4.42 29.23
CA PRO A 247 -0.83 -5.60 29.68
C PRO A 247 -0.67 -6.72 28.64
N MET A 248 -1.49 -6.76 27.58
CA MET A 248 -1.22 -7.57 26.38
C MET A 248 -0.16 -6.91 25.48
N ARG A 249 1.07 -7.44 25.52
CA ARG A 249 2.14 -7.06 24.59
C ARG A 249 1.80 -7.55 23.18
N CYS A 250 1.83 -6.66 22.19
CA CYS A 250 1.75 -7.04 20.79
C CYS A 250 3.11 -7.57 20.32
N THR A 251 3.17 -8.85 19.98
CA THR A 251 4.41 -9.52 19.55
C THR A 251 4.70 -9.26 18.06
N ALA A 252 3.66 -9.22 17.22
CA ALA A 252 3.73 -8.96 15.79
C ALA A 252 2.43 -8.31 15.29
N CYS A 253 2.53 -7.48 14.24
CA CYS A 253 1.39 -6.88 13.55
C CYS A 253 1.70 -6.77 12.04
N THR A 254 0.66 -6.81 11.21
CA THR A 254 0.72 -6.66 9.76
C THR A 254 -0.64 -6.16 9.27
N ILE A 255 -0.70 -5.49 8.12
CA ILE A 255 -1.96 -5.27 7.43
C ILE A 255 -2.18 -6.37 6.41
N LEU A 256 -3.44 -6.69 6.15
CA LEU A 256 -3.86 -7.50 5.01
C LEU A 256 -4.22 -6.55 3.86
N GLN A 257 -3.28 -6.29 2.94
CA GLN A 257 -3.50 -5.41 1.79
C GLN A 257 -3.31 -6.14 0.44
N LYS A 258 -3.61 -5.40 -0.63
CA LYS A 258 -3.62 -5.81 -2.04
C LYS A 258 -2.53 -6.85 -2.36
N ALA A 259 -2.99 -8.06 -2.70
CA ALA A 259 -2.27 -9.32 -2.99
C ALA A 259 -2.22 -10.38 -1.87
N ASP A 260 -2.56 -10.06 -0.61
CA ASP A 260 -2.48 -11.06 0.48
C ASP A 260 -3.47 -12.22 0.36
N TRP A 261 -4.50 -12.15 -0.48
CA TRP A 261 -5.48 -13.23 -0.55
C TRP A 261 -5.03 -14.43 -1.41
N ARG A 262 -4.28 -14.21 -2.51
CA ARG A 262 -3.65 -15.29 -3.30
C ARG A 262 -2.21 -15.56 -2.87
N GLN A 263 -1.49 -14.53 -2.41
CA GLN A 263 -0.06 -14.60 -2.10
C GLN A 263 0.25 -14.50 -0.60
N GLY A 264 -0.70 -14.07 0.24
CA GLY A 264 -0.49 -13.95 1.69
C GLY A 264 -0.35 -15.31 2.38
N SER A 265 -0.69 -16.40 1.70
CA SER A 265 -0.25 -17.73 2.13
C SER A 265 1.27 -17.80 2.28
N SER A 266 2.09 -16.96 1.63
CA SER A 266 3.56 -17.00 1.74
C SER A 266 4.15 -16.24 2.94
N SER A 267 3.54 -15.12 3.35
CA SER A 267 3.96 -14.41 4.59
C SER A 267 3.43 -15.14 5.83
N TRP A 268 2.24 -15.72 5.74
CA TRP A 268 1.66 -16.57 6.80
C TRP A 268 2.21 -18.00 6.79
N SER A 269 2.62 -18.58 5.66
CA SER A 269 3.26 -19.91 5.66
C SER A 269 4.66 -19.90 6.23
N ARG A 270 5.36 -18.77 6.28
CA ARG A 270 6.61 -18.69 7.05
C ARG A 270 6.40 -18.63 8.56
N LEU A 271 5.22 -18.22 9.03
CA LEU A 271 4.82 -18.42 10.43
C LEU A 271 4.60 -19.90 10.77
N LEU A 272 4.38 -20.77 9.76
CA LEU A 272 4.34 -22.22 9.94
C LEU A 272 5.75 -22.80 10.22
N VAL A 273 6.82 -22.13 9.77
CA VAL A 273 8.21 -22.57 10.02
C VAL A 273 8.61 -22.37 11.49
N SER A 274 7.87 -21.54 12.24
CA SER A 274 8.05 -21.34 13.68
C SER A 274 7.10 -22.19 14.55
N GLY A 275 6.32 -23.12 14.00
CA GLY A 275 5.43 -23.99 14.79
C GLY A 275 4.15 -23.32 15.29
N CYS A 276 3.81 -22.13 14.80
CA CYS A 276 2.49 -21.53 15.05
C CYS A 276 1.44 -22.29 14.22
N MET A 277 0.62 -23.11 14.87
CA MET A 277 -0.56 -23.72 14.23
C MET A 277 -1.50 -22.61 13.73
N SER A 278 -1.64 -22.51 12.42
CA SER A 278 -2.66 -21.66 11.81
C SER A 278 -4.04 -22.29 11.99
N PHE A 279 -4.94 -21.65 12.72
CA PHE A 279 -6.38 -21.84 12.51
C PHE A 279 -6.78 -21.10 11.22
N VAL A 280 -6.42 -21.65 10.06
CA VAL A 280 -6.90 -21.14 8.74
C VAL A 280 -8.42 -21.28 8.61
N ALA A 281 -9.04 -22.13 9.43
CA ALA A 281 -10.44 -22.53 9.29
C ALA A 281 -11.50 -21.47 9.68
N LYS A 282 -11.14 -20.28 10.19
CA LYS A 282 -12.15 -19.29 10.67
C LYS A 282 -11.76 -17.83 10.45
N PHE A 283 -11.37 -17.43 9.24
CA PHE A 283 -11.41 -16.00 8.92
C PHE A 283 -12.88 -15.53 8.83
N PRO A 284 -13.31 -14.53 9.62
CA PRO A 284 -14.67 -14.01 9.58
C PRO A 284 -14.85 -13.14 8.33
N PHE A 285 -14.99 -13.77 7.17
CA PHE A 285 -15.50 -13.08 5.98
C PHE A 285 -16.95 -12.67 6.25
N SER A 286 -17.29 -11.42 5.94
CA SER A 286 -18.70 -11.03 5.94
C SER A 286 -19.48 -11.90 4.93
N PRO A 287 -20.76 -12.23 5.20
CA PRO A 287 -21.57 -13.02 4.26
C PRO A 287 -21.56 -12.45 2.84
N ASN A 288 -21.45 -11.12 2.72
CA ASN A 288 -21.38 -10.42 1.44
C ASN A 288 -20.06 -10.66 0.69
N VAL A 289 -18.92 -10.65 1.40
CA VAL A 289 -17.62 -10.98 0.80
C VAL A 289 -17.58 -12.44 0.33
N LYS A 290 -18.16 -13.37 1.09
CA LYS A 290 -18.28 -14.78 0.66
C LYS A 290 -19.12 -14.91 -0.61
N ARG A 291 -20.33 -14.32 -0.64
CA ARG A 291 -21.21 -14.34 -1.82
C ARG A 291 -20.56 -13.75 -3.06
N PHE A 292 -19.86 -12.64 -2.89
CA PHE A 292 -19.12 -11.98 -3.95
C PHE A 292 -18.00 -12.88 -4.49
N ALA A 293 -17.18 -13.43 -3.60
CA ALA A 293 -16.04 -14.26 -3.98
C ALA A 293 -16.48 -15.55 -4.72
N THR A 294 -17.47 -16.28 -4.18
CA THR A 294 -18.00 -17.49 -4.80
C THR A 294 -18.55 -17.26 -6.20
N ARG A 295 -19.24 -16.14 -6.43
CA ARG A 295 -19.84 -15.84 -7.75
C ARG A 295 -18.81 -15.58 -8.85
N TRP A 296 -17.63 -15.06 -8.49
CA TRP A 296 -16.58 -14.69 -9.44
C TRP A 296 -15.39 -15.66 -9.44
N GLY A 297 -15.57 -16.87 -8.88
CA GLY A 297 -14.53 -17.90 -8.82
C GLY A 297 -13.33 -17.50 -7.96
N TRP A 298 -13.50 -16.55 -7.04
CA TRP A 298 -12.50 -16.22 -6.03
C TRP A 298 -12.82 -17.11 -4.84
N ILE A 299 -11.96 -18.08 -4.51
CA ILE A 299 -12.19 -18.97 -3.38
C ILE A 299 -11.69 -18.22 -2.12
N PRO A 300 -12.57 -17.72 -1.23
CA PRO A 300 -12.14 -17.34 0.11
C PRO A 300 -11.77 -18.65 0.81
N CYS A 301 -10.50 -18.81 1.18
CA CYS A 301 -9.89 -20.04 1.70
C CYS A 301 -10.89 -20.99 2.38
N SER A 302 -11.09 -22.16 1.77
CA SER A 302 -11.60 -23.37 2.42
C SER A 302 -10.56 -23.92 3.37
#